data_AF-A0A925NY14-F1
#
_entry.id   AF-A0A925NY14-F1
#
_cell.length_a   1.000
_cell.length_b   1.000
_cell.length_c   1.000
_cell.angle_alpha   90.00
_cell.angle_beta   90.00
_cell.angle_gamma   90.00
#
_symmetry.space_group_name_H-M   'P 1'
#
loop_
_entity.id
_entity.type
_entity.pdbx_description
1 polymer ?
#
loop_
_entity_poly.entity_id
_entity_poly.type
_entity_poly.pdbx_seq_one_letter_code
_entity_poly.pdbx_strand_id
1 'polypeptide(L)' 'MNMTTHIKNSLISRIKDSNDVNFLKALQTIFDSSEQSLYQLSIEQNASIIKGREEIKNGDYIENDQLMSEMKKWLANE' A
#
# COMPACT_ATOMS: atom_id res chain seq x y z
N MET A 1 17.73 -22.90 21.45
CA MET A 1 17.36 -21.49 21.25
C MET A 1 17.47 -21.20 19.76
N ASN A 2 16.43 -20.69 19.10
CA ASN A 2 16.42 -20.52 17.64
C ASN A 2 17.31 -19.33 17.23
N MET A 3 18.04 -19.43 16.12
CA MET A 3 18.90 -18.36 15.57
C MET A 3 18.13 -17.04 15.39
N THR A 4 16.86 -17.11 15.00
CA THR A 4 15.95 -15.97 14.91
C THR A 4 15.73 -15.28 16.25
N THR A 5 15.61 -16.05 17.35
CA THR A 5 15.49 -15.49 18.70
C THR A 5 16.75 -14.75 19.11
N HIS A 6 17.92 -15.27 18.75
CA HIS A 6 19.21 -14.62 19.05
C HIS A 6 19.35 -13.28 18.31
N ILE A 7 19.02 -13.25 17.02
CA ILE A 7 19.06 -12.03 16.21
C ILE A 7 18.10 -10.97 16.76
N LYS A 8 16.87 -11.36 17.12
CA LYS A 8 15.88 -10.45 17.71
C LYS A 8 16.38 -9.82 19.01
N ASN A 9 16.92 -10.64 19.92
CA ASN A 9 17.42 -10.14 21.21
C ASN A 9 18.61 -9.19 21.04
N SER A 10 19.51 -9.48 20.10
CA SER A 10 20.66 -8.62 19.77
C SER A 10 20.21 -7.26 19.23
N LEU A 11 19.23 -7.24 18.30
CA LEU A 11 18.65 -6.01 17.76
C LEU A 11 17.97 -5.17 18.85
N ILE A 12 17.16 -5.80 19.71
CA ILE A 12 16.49 -5.11 20.82
C ILE A 12 17.50 -4.45 21.76
N SER A 13 18.58 -5.15 22.13
CA SER A 13 19.63 -4.57 22.97
C SER A 13 20.25 -3.35 22.29
N ARG A 14 20.64 -3.48 21.02
CA ARG A 14 21.32 -2.40 20.28
C ARG A 14 20.45 -1.16 20.08
N ILE A 15 19.14 -1.34 19.91
CA ILE A 15 18.18 -0.23 19.86
C ILE A 15 18.07 0.45 21.22
N LYS A 16 17.96 -0.32 22.30
CA LYS A 16 17.83 0.19 23.67
C LYS A 16 19.06 0.98 24.12
N ASP A 17 20.23 0.55 23.69
CA ASP A 17 21.52 1.14 24.08
C ASP A 17 21.91 2.34 23.20
N SER A 18 21.21 2.59 22.09
CA SER A 18 21.56 3.66 21.14
C SER A 18 20.94 5.00 21.53
N ASN A 19 21.78 6.04 21.57
CA ASN A 19 21.36 7.45 21.71
C ASN A 19 21.39 8.22 20.37
N ASP A 20 21.82 7.58 19.28
CA ASP A 20 21.88 8.20 17.96
C ASP A 20 20.51 8.19 17.27
N VAL A 21 19.87 9.34 17.27
CA VAL A 21 18.53 9.54 16.68
C VAL A 21 18.52 9.32 15.16
N ASN A 22 19.60 9.66 14.46
CA ASN A 22 19.66 9.48 13.01
C ASN A 22 19.74 7.99 12.65
N PHE A 23 20.54 7.24 13.41
CA PHE A 23 20.61 5.78 13.30
C PHE A 23 19.26 5.12 13.60
N LEU A 24 18.59 5.52 14.69
CA LEU A 24 17.29 4.99 15.06
C LEU A 24 16.21 5.29 14.01
N LYS A 25 16.21 6.50 13.43
CA LYS A 25 15.30 6.87 12.33
C LYS A 25 15.53 6.02 11.09
N ALA A 26 16.79 5.78 10.71
CA ALA A 26 17.10 4.93 9.57
C ALA A 26 16.61 3.49 9.79
N LEU A 27 16.79 2.94 10.99
CA LEU A 27 16.27 1.62 11.35
C LEU A 27 14.73 1.58 11.30
N GLN A 28 14.06 2.61 11.82
CA GLN A 28 12.61 2.73 11.76
C GLN A 28 12.11 2.72 10.30
N THR A 29 12.70 3.54 9.43
CA THR A 29 12.34 3.54 7.99
C THR A 29 12.54 2.17 7.35
N ILE A 30 13.61 1.46 7.68
CA ILE A 30 13.85 0.11 7.14
C ILE A 30 12.75 -0.84 7.62
N PHE A 31 12.43 -0.87 8.91
CA PHE A 31 11.36 -1.73 9.43
C PHE A 31 10.02 -1.42 8.78
N ASP A 32 9.63 -0.14 8.74
CA ASP A 32 8.39 0.33 8.12
C ASP A 32 8.30 -0.03 6.63
N SER A 33 9.43 -0.03 5.91
CA SER A 33 9.49 -0.43 4.49
C SER A 33 9.51 -1.95 4.29
N SER A 34 9.98 -2.70 5.28
CA SER A 34 10.15 -4.15 5.23
C SER A 34 8.91 -4.91 5.71
N GLU A 35 8.06 -4.26 6.50
CA GLU A 35 6.73 -4.77 6.82
C GLU A 35 5.91 -4.77 5.53
N GLN A 36 5.87 -5.94 4.87
CA GLN A 36 4.86 -6.20 3.86
C GLN A 36 3.51 -5.96 4.53
N SER A 37 2.76 -4.96 4.06
CA SER A 37 1.39 -4.75 4.51
C SER A 37 0.68 -6.10 4.50
N LEU A 38 0.00 -6.45 5.60
CA LEU A 38 -0.74 -7.71 5.75
C LEU A 38 -1.62 -8.05 4.52
N TYR A 39 -2.01 -7.02 3.77
CA TYR A 39 -2.57 -7.10 2.44
C TYR A 39 -1.68 -6.31 1.48
N GLN A 40 -0.85 -7.00 0.71
CA GLN A 40 -0.15 -6.39 -0.44
C GLN A 40 -1.06 -6.46 -1.65
N LEU A 41 -1.19 -5.33 -2.33
CA LEU A 41 -1.81 -5.29 -3.64
C LEU A 41 -0.91 -6.03 -4.64
N SER A 42 -1.51 -6.78 -5.54
CA SER A 42 -0.78 -7.30 -6.69
C SER A 42 -0.27 -6.14 -7.56
N ILE A 43 0.71 -6.43 -8.43
CA ILE A 43 1.24 -5.43 -9.37
C ILE A 43 0.10 -4.87 -10.23
N GLU A 44 -0.81 -5.73 -10.67
CA GLU A 44 -1.97 -5.36 -11.47
C GLU A 44 -2.93 -4.45 -10.68
N GLN A 45 -3.23 -4.81 -9.43
CA GLN A 45 -4.13 -4.00 -8.58
C GLN A 45 -3.56 -2.60 -8.33
N ASN A 46 -2.25 -2.51 -8.06
CA ASN A 46 -1.59 -1.22 -7.86
C ASN A 46 -1.59 -0.39 -9.16
N ALA A 47 -1.30 -1.02 -10.30
CA ALA A 47 -1.36 -0.37 -11.60
C ALA A 47 -2.78 0.14 -11.93
N SER A 48 -3.82 -0.65 -11.65
CA SER A 48 -5.22 -0.25 -11.85
C SER A 48 -5.61 0.96 -10.98
N ILE A 49 -5.15 1.01 -9.72
CA ILE A 49 -5.43 2.15 -8.84
C ILE A 49 -4.73 3.41 -9.34
N ILE A 50 -3.46 3.30 -9.76
CA ILE A 50 -2.71 4.44 -10.32
C ILE A 50 -3.43 4.97 -11.57
N LYS A 51 -3.77 4.08 -12.50
CA LYS A 51 -4.51 4.44 -13.72
C LYS A 51 -5.84 5.14 -13.41
N GLY A 52 -6.65 4.58 -12.51
CA GLY A 52 -7.93 5.18 -12.14
C GLY A 52 -7.79 6.56 -11.49
N ARG A 53 -6.74 6.79 -10.69
CA ARG A 53 -6.45 8.11 -10.12
C ARG A 53 -6.05 9.14 -11.18
N GLU A 54 -5.29 8.71 -12.19
CA GLU A 54 -4.93 9.57 -13.33
C GLU A 54 -6.15 9.90 -14.19
N GLU A 55 -7.00 8.91 -14.49
CA GLU A 55 -8.26 9.08 -15.23
C GLU A 55 -9.17 10.09 -14.52
N ILE A 56 -9.39 9.96 -13.21
CA ILE A 56 -10.17 10.93 -12.42
C ILE A 56 -9.57 12.33 -12.50
N LYS A 57 -8.24 12.45 -12.35
CA LYS A 57 -7.54 13.74 -12.41
C LYS A 57 -7.70 14.41 -13.78
N ASN A 58 -7.71 13.63 -14.85
CA ASN A 58 -7.84 14.12 -16.23
C ASN A 58 -9.29 14.38 -16.64
N GLY A 59 -10.26 13.99 -15.80
CA GLY A 59 -11.69 14.07 -16.14
C GLY A 59 -12.18 12.90 -16.99
N ASP A 60 -11.39 11.84 -17.14
CA ASP A 60 -11.70 10.61 -17.88
C ASP A 60 -12.56 9.67 -17.03
N TYR A 61 -13.68 10.18 -16.51
CA TYR A 61 -14.64 9.40 -15.73
C TYR A 61 -16.07 9.74 -16.15
N ILE A 62 -17.00 8.85 -15.78
CA ILE A 62 -18.43 9.07 -15.93
C ILE A 62 -19.08 9.03 -14.55
N GLU A 63 -20.02 9.94 -14.32
CA GLU A 63 -20.79 9.94 -13.08
C GLU A 63 -21.67 8.69 -12.98
N ASN A 64 -21.83 8.19 -11.75
CA ASN A 64 -22.59 6.97 -11.50
C ASN A 64 -24.02 7.04 -12.07
N ASP A 65 -24.69 8.17 -11.91
CA ASP A 65 -26.07 8.33 -12.37
C ASP A 65 -26.17 8.29 -13.91
N GLN A 66 -25.15 8.82 -14.60
CA GLN A 66 -25.08 8.78 -16.05
C GLN A 66 -24.84 7.34 -16.53
N LEU A 67 -23.87 6.63 -15.92
CA LEU A 67 -23.60 5.22 -16.20
C LEU A 67 -24.86 4.35 -16.01
N MET A 68 -25.54 4.51 -14.88
CA MET A 68 -26.74 3.72 -14.57
C MET A 68 -27.89 4.01 -15.54
N SER A 69 -28.03 5.26 -16.00
CA SER A 69 -29.00 5.62 -17.03
C SER A 69 -28.67 4.95 -18.38
N GLU A 70 -27.41 4.97 -18.80
CA GLU A 70 -26.96 4.30 -20.03
C GLU A 70 -27.15 2.79 -19.98
N MET A 71 -26.81 2.14 -18.86
CA MET A 71 -27.03 0.70 -18.69
C MET A 71 -28.51 0.31 -18.76
N LYS A 72 -29.41 1.10 -18.15
CA LYS A 72 -30.87 0.86 -18.23
C LYS A 72 -31.38 1.00 -19.66
N LYS A 73 -30.91 2.00 -20.40
CA LYS A 73 -31.26 2.19 -21.82
C LYS A 73 -30.75 1.04 -22.68
N TRP A 74 -29.54 0.56 -22.43
CA TRP A 74 -28.97 -0.58 -23.15
C TRP A 74 -29.82 -1.84 -22.93
N LEU A 75 -30.11 -2.18 -21.67
CA LEU A 75 -30.94 -3.34 -21.32
C LEU A 75 -32.35 -3.30 -21.93
N ALA A 76 -32.94 -2.11 -22.08
CA ALA A 76 -34.28 -1.95 -22.64
C ALA A 76 -34.33 -2.01 -24.18
N ASN A 77 -33.17 -1.95 -24.85
CA ASN A 77 -33.05 -2.00 -26.31
C ASN A 77 -32.46 -3.35 -26.80
N GLU A 78 -32.27 -4.31 -25.90
CA GLU A 78 -32.13 -5.76 -26.20
C GLU A 78 -33.51 -6.43 -26.24
#